data_AF-A0A968ZKC4-F1
#
_entry.id   AF-A0A968ZKC4-F1
#
_cell.length_a   1.000
_cell.length_b   1.000
_cell.length_c   1.000
_cell.angle_alpha   90.00
_cell.angle_beta   90.00
_cell.angle_gamma   90.00
#
_symmetry.space_group_name_H-M   'P 1'
#
loop_
_entity.id
_entity.type
_entity.pdbx_description
1 polymer ?
#
loop_
_entity_poly.entity_id
_entity_poly.type
_entity_poly.pdbx_seq_one_letter_code
_entity_poly.pdbx_strand_id
1 'polypeptide(L)'
;MGIDGKLNYKKSFFPDITHVDFSCRVQSVRADLNPYLYSLLLRFRADTGHSILLNTSFNRANEPIVDNVSDAFSCFTETIMDVLVIGNTIVIK
;
A
#
# COMPACT_ATOMS: atom_id res chain seq x y z
N MET A 1 19.35 5.80 24.35
CA MET A 1 18.68 4.53 23.99
C MET A 1 19.48 3.84 22.91
N GLY A 2 19.87 2.58 23.11
CA GLY A 2 20.42 1.74 22.04
C GLY A 2 19.39 1.48 20.93
N ILE A 3 19.83 0.90 19.82
CA ILE A 3 19.00 0.64 18.63
C ILE A 3 17.76 -0.19 19.01
N ASP A 4 17.92 -1.16 19.91
CA ASP A 4 16.86 -2.03 20.43
C ASP A 4 15.73 -1.27 21.16
N GLY A 5 16.07 -0.15 21.80
CA GLY A 5 15.08 0.69 22.50
C GLY A 5 14.20 1.50 21.53
N LYS A 6 14.69 1.81 20.33
CA LYS A 6 13.91 2.54 19.29
C LYS A 6 12.98 1.62 18.49
N LEU A 7 13.30 0.33 18.39
CA LEU A 7 12.49 -0.64 17.65
C LEU A 7 11.19 -0.99 18.40
N ASN A 8 11.25 -1.11 19.72
CA ASN A 8 10.14 -1.56 20.56
C ASN A 8 9.23 -0.44 21.09
N TYR A 9 9.48 0.81 20.70
CA TYR A 9 8.64 1.95 21.09
C TYR A 9 7.51 2.17 20.08
N LYS A 10 6.28 2.39 20.57
CA LYS A 10 5.13 2.75 19.70
C LYS A 10 5.34 4.15 19.13
N LYS A 11 5.79 4.22 17.87
CA LYS A 11 6.27 5.46 17.24
C LYS A 11 5.17 6.47 16.93
N SER A 12 3.99 6.01 16.52
CA SER A 12 2.85 6.84 16.15
C SER A 12 1.54 6.06 16.21
N PHE A 13 0.43 6.70 15.82
CA PHE A 13 -0.85 6.03 15.60
C PHE A 13 -0.80 5.03 14.42
N PHE A 14 0.11 5.23 13.46
CA PHE A 14 0.31 4.37 12.29
C PHE A 14 1.76 3.86 12.23
N PRO A 15 2.12 2.86 13.06
CA PRO A 15 3.51 2.42 13.20
C PRO A 15 4.08 1.78 11.92
N ASP A 16 3.26 1.11 11.11
CA ASP A 16 3.71 0.36 9.92
C ASP A 16 4.23 1.27 8.79
N ILE A 17 3.89 2.55 8.82
CA ILE A 17 4.35 3.58 7.87
C ILE A 17 5.32 4.58 8.51
N THR A 18 5.72 4.37 9.76
CA THR A 18 6.58 5.30 10.52
C THR A 18 8.00 4.72 10.66
N HIS A 19 8.98 5.41 10.09
CA HIS A 19 10.40 5.05 10.21
C HIS A 19 10.94 5.21 11.64
N VAL A 20 12.11 4.64 11.92
CA VAL A 20 12.77 4.67 13.24
C VAL A 20 13.11 6.08 13.73
N ASP A 21 13.20 7.04 12.82
CA ASP A 21 13.41 8.47 13.07
C ASP A 21 12.10 9.27 13.16
N PHE A 22 10.94 8.59 13.24
CA PHE A 22 9.60 9.17 13.30
C PHE A 22 9.12 9.85 12.00
N SER A 23 9.87 9.73 10.89
CA SER A 23 9.43 10.21 9.59
C SER A 23 8.51 9.22 8.87
N CYS A 24 7.82 9.69 7.81
CA CYS A 24 7.11 8.83 6.86
C CYS A 24 7.27 9.40 5.44
N ARG A 25 7.15 8.53 4.42
CA ARG A 25 7.19 8.92 3.01
C ARG A 25 5.77 9.10 2.49
N VAL A 26 5.29 10.33 2.48
CA VAL A 26 3.90 10.65 2.09
C VAL A 26 3.79 10.77 0.57
N GLN A 27 2.77 10.11 0.01
CA GLN A 27 2.28 10.36 -1.35
C GLN A 27 0.90 11.01 -1.26
N SER A 28 0.78 12.27 -1.70
CA SER A 28 -0.52 12.95 -1.78
C SER A 28 -1.23 12.60 -3.09
N VAL A 29 -2.52 12.27 -2.99
CA VAL A 29 -3.37 11.95 -4.15
C VAL A 29 -4.36 13.07 -4.35
N ARG A 30 -4.47 13.57 -5.58
CA ARG A 30 -5.42 14.62 -5.95
C ARG A 30 -6.46 14.07 -6.92
N ALA A 31 -7.71 14.51 -6.77
CA ALA A 31 -8.83 14.06 -7.58
C ALA A 31 -8.65 14.36 -9.08
N ASP A 32 -7.98 15.45 -9.42
CA ASP A 32 -7.71 15.87 -10.81
C ASP A 32 -6.60 15.04 -11.48
N LEU A 33 -5.71 14.41 -10.71
CA LEU A 33 -4.61 13.60 -11.23
C LEU A 33 -4.89 12.10 -11.20
N ASN A 34 -5.58 11.61 -10.17
CA ASN A 34 -5.94 10.21 -10.05
C ASN A 34 -7.31 10.07 -9.35
N PRO A 35 -8.42 10.25 -10.10
CA PRO A 35 -9.77 10.25 -9.53
C PRO A 35 -10.15 8.87 -8.93
N TYR A 36 -9.62 7.78 -9.49
CA TYR A 36 -9.89 6.42 -8.99
C TYR A 36 -9.28 6.21 -7.60
N LEU A 37 -7.98 6.46 -7.44
CA LEU A 37 -7.32 6.31 -6.14
C LEU A 37 -7.85 7.32 -5.11
N TYR A 38 -8.20 8.53 -5.55
CA TYR A 38 -8.84 9.52 -4.69
C TYR A 38 -10.19 9.03 -4.15
N SER A 39 -11.04 8.48 -5.03
CA SER A 39 -12.35 7.92 -4.65
C SER A 39 -12.21 6.71 -3.73
N LEU A 40 -11.22 5.85 -3.98
CA LEU A 40 -10.88 4.73 -3.10
C LEU A 40 -10.51 5.20 -1.70
N LEU A 41 -9.65 6.21 -1.58
CA LEU A 41 -9.26 6.78 -0.28
C LEU A 41 -10.44 7.41 0.46
N LEU A 42 -11.37 8.06 -0.25
CA LEU A 42 -12.59 8.59 0.36
C LEU A 42 -13.52 7.48 0.86
N ARG A 43 -13.71 6.43 0.07
CA ARG A 43 -14.49 5.27 0.50
C ARG A 43 -13.85 4.58 1.71
N PHE A 44 -12.54 4.36 1.66
CA PHE A 44 -11.79 3.80 2.78
C PHE A 44 -11.91 4.66 4.04
N ARG A 45 -11.93 5.99 3.91
CA ARG A 45 -12.18 6.91 5.02
C ARG A 45 -13.59 6.79 5.59
N ALA A 46 -14.61 6.61 4.74
CA ALA A 46 -15.98 6.42 5.22
C ALA A 46 -16.09 5.15 6.08
N ASP A 47 -15.36 4.10 5.72
CA ASP A 47 -15.38 2.81 6.40
C ASP A 47 -14.45 2.76 7.64
N THR A 48 -13.31 3.46 7.62
CA THR A 48 -12.26 3.35 8.66
C THR A 48 -11.99 4.62 9.47
N GLY A 49 -12.52 5.77 9.04
CA GLY A 49 -12.21 7.09 9.59
C GLY A 49 -10.93 7.73 9.04
N HIS A 50 -10.12 7.02 8.23
CA HIS A 50 -8.85 7.49 7.72
C HIS A 50 -8.74 7.38 6.19
N SER A 51 -8.20 8.40 5.52
CA SER A 51 -7.94 8.39 4.08
C SER A 51 -6.47 8.07 3.79
N ILE A 52 -5.97 6.95 4.32
CA ILE A 52 -4.57 6.54 4.21
C ILE A 52 -4.51 5.05 3.89
N LEU A 53 -3.69 4.68 2.90
CA LEU A 53 -3.37 3.30 2.54
C LEU A 53 -1.86 3.12 2.51
N LEU A 54 -1.39 1.93 2.85
CA LEU A 54 -0.01 1.54 2.58
C LEU A 54 0.13 1.31 1.06
N ASN A 55 1.08 1.99 0.43
CA ASN A 55 1.41 1.82 -0.98
C ASN A 55 2.82 1.24 -1.10
N THR A 56 2.93 0.06 -1.70
CA THR A 56 4.20 -0.61 -1.97
C THR A 56 4.26 -1.04 -3.44
N SER A 57 5.45 -1.30 -3.95
CA SER A 57 5.64 -1.79 -5.31
C SER A 57 4.90 -3.11 -5.51
N PHE A 58 4.16 -3.21 -6.62
CA PHE A 58 3.53 -4.46 -7.03
C PHE A 58 4.53 -5.27 -7.86
N ASN A 59 5.30 -6.11 -7.16
CA ASN A 59 6.34 -6.98 -7.69
C ASN A 59 6.72 -8.05 -6.66
N ARG A 60 7.54 -9.03 -7.10
CA ARG A 60 8.30 -9.89 -6.19
C ARG A 60 9.65 -9.25 -5.83
N ALA A 61 10.28 -9.75 -4.78
CA ALA A 61 11.61 -9.28 -4.41
C ALA A 61 12.61 -9.51 -5.55
N ASN A 62 13.38 -8.47 -5.88
CA ASN A 62 14.36 -8.44 -6.98
C ASN A 62 13.77 -8.46 -8.41
N GLU A 63 12.48 -8.22 -8.55
CA GLU A 63 11.82 -8.10 -9.86
C GLU A 63 11.35 -6.67 -10.14
N PRO A 64 11.20 -6.26 -11.41
CA PRO A 64 10.59 -4.99 -11.75
C PRO A 64 9.12 -4.94 -11.34
N ILE A 65 8.56 -3.72 -11.28
CA ILE A 65 7.11 -3.52 -11.16
C ILE A 65 6.43 -4.13 -12.38
N VAL A 66 5.28 -4.77 -12.17
CA VAL A 66 4.45 -5.35 -13.23
C VAL A 66 4.09 -4.31 -14.29
N ASP A 67 4.15 -4.68 -15.58
CA ASP A 67 3.88 -3.76 -16.70
C ASP A 67 2.63 -4.17 -17.50
N ASN A 68 2.29 -5.47 -17.49
CA ASN A 68 1.11 -5.99 -18.19
C ASN A 68 0.26 -6.93 -17.31
N VAL A 69 -0.93 -7.29 -17.82
CA VAL A 69 -1.89 -8.14 -17.09
C VAL A 69 -1.32 -9.52 -16.76
N SER A 70 -0.49 -10.08 -17.64
CA SER A 70 0.15 -11.38 -17.40
C SER A 70 1.14 -11.30 -16.25
N ASP A 71 1.94 -10.22 -16.18
CA ASP A 71 2.88 -9.98 -15.07
C ASP A 71 2.12 -9.83 -13.74
N ALA A 72 1.06 -9.01 -13.74
CA ALA A 72 0.23 -8.78 -12.55
C ALA A 72 -0.42 -10.08 -12.06
N PHE A 73 -0.90 -10.92 -12.98
CA PHE A 73 -1.50 -12.21 -12.64
C PHE A 73 -0.47 -13.21 -12.11
N SER A 74 0.69 -13.36 -12.75
CA SER A 74 1.79 -14.21 -12.23
C SER A 74 2.22 -13.75 -10.84
N CYS A 75 2.52 -12.45 -10.66
CA CYS A 75 2.90 -11.87 -9.39
C CYS A 75 1.83 -12.12 -8.32
N PHE A 76 0.56 -11.91 -8.64
CA PHE A 76 -0.55 -12.22 -7.75
C PHE A 76 -0.56 -13.70 -7.36
N THR A 77 -0.54 -14.63 -8.31
CA THR A 77 -0.64 -16.08 -8.03
C THR A 77 0.50 -16.60 -7.15
N GLU A 78 1.69 -16.03 -7.26
CA GLU A 78 2.91 -16.47 -6.56
C GLU A 78 3.18 -15.74 -5.25
N THR A 79 2.36 -14.74 -4.89
CA THR A 79 2.46 -14.01 -3.63
C THR A 79 1.32 -14.36 -2.68
N ILE A 80 1.39 -13.88 -1.44
CA ILE A 80 0.36 -14.05 -0.42
C ILE A 80 -0.82 -13.07 -0.54
N MET A 81 -0.92 -12.33 -1.65
CA MET A 81 -2.02 -11.39 -1.86
C MET A 81 -3.36 -12.11 -1.95
N ASP A 82 -4.38 -11.56 -1.29
CA ASP A 82 -5.73 -12.14 -1.24
C ASP A 82 -6.60 -11.74 -2.45
N VAL A 83 -6.45 -10.50 -2.93
CA VAL A 83 -7.29 -9.91 -3.99
C VAL A 83 -6.44 -9.16 -5.00
N LEU A 84 -6.75 -9.37 -6.28
CA LEU A 84 -6.19 -8.62 -7.41
C LEU A 84 -7.32 -7.86 -8.13
N VAL A 85 -7.15 -6.55 -8.27
CA VAL A 85 -8.06 -5.70 -9.05
C VAL A 85 -7.32 -5.18 -10.28
N ILE A 86 -7.81 -5.53 -11.47
CA ILE A 86 -7.26 -5.09 -12.77
C ILE A 86 -8.40 -4.51 -13.61
N GLY A 87 -8.40 -3.19 -13.79
CA GLY A 87 -9.50 -2.50 -14.45
C GLY A 87 -10.83 -2.79 -13.74
N ASN A 88 -11.78 -3.38 -14.47
CA ASN A 88 -13.11 -3.74 -13.95
C ASN A 88 -13.22 -5.22 -13.51
N THR A 89 -12.09 -5.92 -13.41
CA THR A 89 -12.04 -7.33 -13.03
C THR A 89 -11.46 -7.48 -11.64
N ILE A 90 -12.07 -8.36 -10.85
CA ILE A 90 -11.59 -8.75 -9.51
C ILE A 90 -11.29 -10.24 -9.54
N VAL A 91 -10.11 -10.62 -9.06
CA VAL A 91 -9.71 -12.01 -8.82
C VAL A 91 -9.45 -12.18 -7.33
N ILE A 92 -9.99 -13.24 -6.75
CA ILE A 92 -9.92 -13.56 -5.31
C ILE A 92 -9.32 -14.95 -5.16
N LYS A 93 -8.41 -15.15 -4.20
CA LYS A 93 -7.87 -16.47 -3.82
C LYS A 93 -8.67 -17.16 -2.73
#